data_AF-A0A0V0ZQD8-F1
#
_entry.id   AF-A0A0V0ZQD8-F1
#
_cell.length_a   1.000
_cell.length_b   1.000
_cell.length_c   1.000
_cell.angle_alpha   90.00
_cell.angle_beta   90.00
_cell.angle_gamma   90.00
#
_symmetry.space_group_name_H-M   'P 1'
#
loop_
_entity.id
_entity.type
_entity.pdbx_description
1 polymer ?
#
loop_
_entity_poly.entity_id
_entity_poly.type
_entity_poly.pdbx_seq_one_letter_code
_entity_poly.pdbx_strand_id
1 'polypeptide(L)'
;MHCTYKKIQIRFGIITFMSLILPGFYIGSFLNSVNSKLLDEIKITHIVSCHDRPVERQSHRQHLILKVSDSSNENIIKHVSTVNDFIHRARLDGGVVLIHCMMGVSRSVSLSMAYIMSVTDLGWRDALNVIRSARRQANPNFHFRRQLHFFENTDLAAERQRMDSLFTNAGNLRKCDMKKCQQALESYNRWVEFGDRLKDEQESLVIDRLNSSGNPEQFFL
;
A
#
# COMPACT_ATOMS: atom_id res chain seq x y z
N MET A 1 18.95 -25.65 -2.61
CA MET A 1 17.99 -24.60 -3.04
C MET A 1 16.59 -24.96 -2.57
N HIS A 2 16.21 -24.61 -1.35
CA HIS A 2 14.85 -24.80 -0.84
C HIS A 2 14.39 -23.49 -0.19
N CYS A 3 13.65 -22.71 -0.96
CA CYS A 3 12.99 -21.49 -0.49
C CYS A 3 11.73 -21.91 0.25
N THR A 4 11.84 -22.09 1.57
CA THR A 4 10.68 -22.37 2.42
C THR A 4 9.91 -21.08 2.69
N TYR A 5 8.94 -20.77 1.82
CA TYR A 5 7.82 -19.92 2.17
C TYR A 5 7.01 -20.62 3.26
N LYS A 6 7.36 -20.39 4.53
CA LYS A 6 6.54 -20.84 5.65
C LYS A 6 5.21 -20.09 5.60
N LYS A 7 4.15 -20.85 5.31
CA LYS A 7 2.74 -20.53 5.57
C LYS A 7 2.63 -19.91 6.98
N ILE A 8 2.38 -18.61 7.05
CA ILE A 8 1.99 -17.93 8.29
C ILE A 8 0.47 -17.90 8.34
N GLN A 9 -0.01 -18.38 9.46
CA GLN A 9 -1.36 -18.84 9.79
C GLN A 9 -2.38 -17.69 9.74
N ILE A 10 -3.45 -17.89 8.98
CA ILE A 10 -4.65 -17.05 8.97
C ILE A 10 -5.41 -17.31 10.28
N ARG A 11 -5.29 -16.43 11.27
CA ARG A 11 -6.24 -16.32 12.40
C ARG A 11 -6.33 -14.85 12.83
N PHE A 12 -7.53 -14.26 12.65
CA PHE A 12 -8.02 -12.94 13.08
C PHE A 12 -7.16 -11.68 12.76
N GLY A 13 -7.59 -10.90 11.75
CA GLY A 13 -7.67 -9.44 11.89
C GLY A 13 -6.43 -8.56 11.65
N ILE A 14 -5.73 -8.74 10.51
CA ILE A 14 -5.49 -7.65 9.54
C ILE A 14 -5.01 -6.29 10.13
N ILE A 15 -3.72 -6.12 10.50
CA ILE A 15 -2.98 -4.81 10.58
C ILE A 15 -1.44 -5.01 10.70
N THR A 16 -0.97 -6.19 11.10
CA THR A 16 0.40 -6.37 11.61
C THR A 16 1.52 -6.50 10.56
N PHE A 17 1.22 -6.77 9.29
CA PHE A 17 2.27 -6.97 8.28
C PHE A 17 2.48 -5.74 7.40
N MET A 18 3.77 -5.45 7.15
CA MET A 18 4.22 -4.48 6.17
C MET A 18 4.09 -5.09 4.76
N SER A 19 3.66 -4.31 3.78
CA SER A 19 3.40 -4.77 2.42
C SER A 19 4.41 -4.15 1.46
N LEU A 20 5.20 -4.97 0.76
CA LEU A 20 6.01 -4.51 -0.37
C LEU A 20 5.08 -4.16 -1.54
N ILE A 21 5.13 -2.91 -1.99
CA ILE A 21 4.26 -2.42 -3.09
C ILE A 21 5.05 -2.31 -4.39
N LEU A 22 6.21 -1.67 -4.32
CA LEU A 22 7.17 -1.55 -5.43
C LEU A 22 8.57 -1.90 -4.91
N PRO A 23 9.55 -2.24 -5.77
CA PRO A 23 10.91 -2.52 -5.32
C PRO A 23 11.47 -1.41 -4.44
N GLY A 24 11.84 -1.70 -3.19
CA GLY A 24 12.34 -0.70 -2.25
C GLY A 24 11.26 0.19 -1.61
N PHE A 25 9.97 -0.11 -1.77
CA PHE A 25 8.87 0.72 -1.24
C PHE A 25 7.78 -0.11 -0.57
N TYR A 26 7.54 0.19 0.70
CA TYR A 26 6.63 -0.54 1.58
C TYR A 26 5.56 0.37 2.19
N ILE A 27 4.37 -0.20 2.39
CA ILE A 27 3.30 0.41 3.20
C ILE A 27 3.12 -0.37 4.51
N GLY A 28 2.97 0.34 5.63
CA GLY A 28 2.71 -0.27 6.94
C GLY A 28 1.79 0.55 7.85
N SER A 29 1.62 0.05 9.07
CA SER A 29 0.94 0.71 10.19
C SER A 29 1.95 1.31 11.18
N PHE A 30 1.46 2.02 12.19
CA PHE A 30 2.29 2.53 13.29
C PHE A 30 3.04 1.40 14.01
N LEU A 31 2.42 0.24 14.18
CA LEU A 31 3.07 -0.92 14.82
C LEU A 31 4.30 -1.39 14.03
N ASN A 32 4.29 -1.24 12.70
CA ASN A 32 5.45 -1.58 11.88
C ASN A 32 6.59 -0.57 12.05
N SER A 33 6.28 0.72 12.16
CA SER A 33 7.31 1.77 12.24
C SER A 33 8.07 1.83 13.57
N VAL A 34 7.51 1.26 14.64
CA VAL A 34 8.17 1.17 15.94
C VAL A 34 8.94 -0.14 16.16
N ASN A 35 8.80 -1.12 15.26
CA ASN A 35 9.46 -2.41 15.38
C ASN A 35 10.85 -2.39 14.73
N SER A 36 11.88 -1.95 15.48
CA SER A 36 13.26 -1.83 14.96
C SER A 36 13.75 -3.12 14.31
N LYS A 37 13.51 -4.28 14.95
CA LYS A 37 13.98 -5.58 14.45
C LYS A 37 13.43 -5.88 13.05
N LEU A 38 12.12 -5.71 12.86
CA LEU A 38 11.49 -5.87 11.54
C LEU A 38 12.06 -4.89 10.51
N LEU A 39 12.27 -3.64 10.91
CA LEU A 39 12.84 -2.62 10.03
C LEU A 39 14.28 -2.96 9.63
N ASP A 40 15.10 -3.48 10.53
CA ASP A 40 16.47 -3.92 10.26
C ASP A 40 16.49 -5.16 9.35
N GLU A 41 15.61 -6.14 9.60
CA GLU A 41 15.47 -7.34 8.76
C GLU A 41 15.11 -7.00 7.30
N ILE A 42 14.21 -6.03 7.10
CA ILE A 42 13.80 -5.54 5.77
C ILE A 42 14.79 -4.50 5.21
N LYS A 43 15.75 -4.04 6.02
CA LYS A 43 16.72 -2.99 5.70
C LYS A 43 16.05 -1.66 5.35
N ILE A 44 14.99 -1.29 6.07
CA ILE A 44 14.36 0.02 5.95
C ILE A 44 15.37 1.11 6.32
N THR A 45 15.57 2.05 5.41
CA THR A 45 16.52 3.18 5.53
C THR A 45 15.80 4.52 5.69
N HIS A 46 14.58 4.61 5.16
CA HIS A 46 13.79 5.84 5.11
C HIS A 46 12.37 5.58 5.60
N ILE A 47 11.79 6.50 6.36
CA ILE A 47 10.44 6.38 6.91
C ILE A 47 9.64 7.66 6.63
N VAL A 48 8.45 7.50 6.07
CA VAL A 48 7.44 8.55 5.94
C VAL A 48 6.34 8.30 6.97
N SER A 49 6.23 9.18 7.96
CA SER A 49 5.20 9.13 9.00
C SER A 49 4.08 10.13 8.70
N CYS A 50 2.90 9.64 8.32
CA CYS A 50 1.75 10.48 7.95
C CYS A 50 0.52 10.23 8.85
N HIS A 51 0.51 10.83 10.04
CA HIS A 51 -0.61 10.73 10.99
C HIS A 51 -0.71 11.97 11.90
N ASP A 52 -1.65 11.99 12.85
CA ASP A 52 -2.03 13.19 13.63
C ASP A 52 -0.96 13.68 14.62
N ARG A 53 -0.09 12.76 15.07
CA ARG A 53 0.96 13.00 16.07
C ARG A 53 2.25 12.30 15.65
N PRO A 54 2.80 12.62 14.47
CA PRO A 54 3.96 11.93 13.95
C PRO A 54 5.18 12.40 14.73
N VAL A 55 6.01 11.44 15.14
CA VAL A 55 7.22 11.70 15.92
C VAL A 55 8.31 10.86 15.29
N GLU A 56 9.48 11.48 15.13
CA GLU A 56 10.66 10.76 14.68
C GLU A 56 11.04 9.68 15.70
N ARG A 57 11.13 8.45 15.23
CA ARG A 57 11.55 7.26 15.98
C ARG A 57 12.50 6.49 15.09
N GLN A 58 13.48 5.77 15.62
CA GLN A 58 14.55 5.13 14.81
C GLN A 58 15.52 6.17 14.22
N SER A 59 16.35 6.77 15.08
CA SER A 59 17.25 7.89 14.73
C SER A 59 18.34 7.55 13.71
N HIS A 60 18.61 6.27 13.45
CA HIS A 60 19.55 5.81 12.42
C HIS A 60 18.93 5.72 11.02
N ARG A 61 17.71 6.22 10.83
CA ARG A 61 16.98 6.26 9.56
C ARG A 61 16.65 7.69 9.20
N GLN A 62 16.46 7.96 7.91
CA GLN A 62 15.98 9.26 7.46
C GLN A 62 14.45 9.33 7.57
N HIS A 63 13.92 10.47 8.01
CA HIS A 63 12.50 10.64 8.28
C HIS A 63 11.89 11.79 7.48
N LEU A 64 10.67 11.55 6.98
CA LEU A 64 9.74 12.59 6.55
C LEU A 64 8.50 12.54 7.45
N ILE A 65 8.32 13.61 8.23
CA ILE A 65 7.27 13.72 9.25
C ILE A 65 6.15 14.62 8.73
N LEU A 66 4.96 14.06 8.54
CA LEU A 66 3.79 14.75 7.98
C LEU A 66 2.61 14.64 8.94
N LYS A 67 2.17 15.79 9.47
CA LYS A 67 0.94 15.85 10.26
C LYS A 67 -0.27 15.84 9.34
N VAL A 68 -0.90 14.67 9.23
CA VAL A 68 -2.03 14.42 8.31
C VAL A 68 -3.19 13.79 9.07
N SER A 69 -4.33 14.48 9.10
CA SER A 69 -5.58 13.97 9.68
C SER A 69 -6.30 13.03 8.73
N ASP A 70 -6.91 11.96 9.24
CA ASP A 70 -7.73 11.03 8.44
C ASP A 70 -9.19 11.51 8.33
N SER A 71 -9.38 12.72 7.82
CA SER A 71 -10.69 13.37 7.82
C SER A 71 -11.00 14.04 6.49
N SER A 72 -12.27 14.42 6.31
CA SER A 72 -12.76 15.14 5.14
C SER A 72 -12.10 16.50 4.90
N ASN A 73 -11.55 17.10 5.96
CA ASN A 73 -11.02 18.46 5.96
C ASN A 73 -9.53 18.51 5.63
N GLU A 74 -8.85 17.35 5.55
CA GLU A 74 -7.45 17.29 5.21
C GLU A 74 -7.25 17.35 3.68
N ASN A 75 -6.43 18.29 3.21
CA ASN A 75 -5.96 18.31 1.83
C ASN A 75 -4.68 17.49 1.74
N ILE A 76 -4.78 16.26 1.23
CA ILE A 76 -3.63 15.35 1.13
C ILE A 76 -2.75 15.64 -0.09
N ILE A 77 -3.31 16.29 -1.12
CA ILE A 77 -2.61 16.59 -2.39
C ILE A 77 -1.45 17.56 -2.16
N LYS A 78 -1.58 18.49 -1.19
CA LYS A 78 -0.49 19.44 -0.84
C LYS A 78 0.83 18.76 -0.42
N HIS A 79 0.79 17.47 -0.07
CA HIS A 79 1.96 16.71 0.35
C HIS A 79 2.58 15.84 -0.74
N VAL A 80 1.92 15.74 -1.91
CA VAL A 80 2.29 14.76 -2.96
C VAL A 80 3.72 14.98 -3.44
N SER A 81 4.07 16.18 -3.89
CA SER A 81 5.41 16.44 -4.43
C SER A 81 6.52 16.17 -3.40
N THR A 82 6.33 16.60 -2.14
CA THR A 82 7.29 16.35 -1.06
C THR A 82 7.47 14.86 -0.77
N VAL A 83 6.38 14.09 -0.73
CA VAL A 83 6.43 12.64 -0.49
C VAL A 83 7.03 11.91 -1.68
N ASN A 84 6.67 12.31 -2.90
CA ASN A 84 7.20 11.75 -4.13
C ASN A 84 8.72 11.93 -4.18
N ASP A 85 9.22 13.13 -3.92
CA ASP A 85 10.65 13.43 -3.95
C ASP A 85 11.43 12.59 -2.93
N PHE A 86 10.90 12.47 -1.71
CA PHE A 86 11.52 11.69 -0.65
C PHE A 86 11.57 10.20 -0.99
N ILE A 87 10.45 9.61 -1.43
CA ILE A 87 10.39 8.19 -1.80
C ILE A 87 11.29 7.92 -3.00
N HIS A 88 11.21 8.76 -4.03
CA HIS A 88 11.88 8.49 -5.30
C HIS A 88 13.39 8.61 -5.18
N ARG A 89 13.88 9.67 -4.52
CA ARG A 89 15.31 9.86 -4.26
C ARG A 89 15.89 8.69 -3.46
N ALA A 90 15.24 8.33 -2.35
CA ALA A 90 15.68 7.22 -1.52
C ALA A 90 15.79 5.91 -2.31
N ARG A 91 14.83 5.62 -3.20
CA ARG A 91 14.87 4.40 -4.04
C ARG A 91 15.96 4.44 -5.11
N LEU A 92 16.21 5.60 -5.72
CA LEU A 92 17.31 5.76 -6.69
C LEU A 92 18.67 5.57 -6.04
N ASP A 93 18.82 6.01 -4.80
CA ASP A 93 20.04 5.85 -4.00
C ASP A 93 20.19 4.43 -3.41
N GLY A 94 19.32 3.48 -3.79
CA GLY A 94 19.34 2.09 -3.34
C GLY A 94 18.75 1.87 -1.94
N GLY A 95 18.12 2.89 -1.36
CA GLY A 95 17.42 2.81 -0.09
C GLY A 95 16.08 2.06 -0.18
N VAL A 96 15.62 1.63 0.99
CA VAL A 96 14.29 1.02 1.19
C VAL A 96 13.44 1.94 2.06
N VAL A 97 12.25 2.27 1.57
CA VAL A 97 11.33 3.25 2.17
C VAL A 97 10.10 2.55 2.75
N LEU A 98 9.73 2.92 3.98
CA LEU A 98 8.44 2.62 4.58
C LEU A 98 7.60 3.89 4.68
N ILE A 99 6.39 3.89 4.10
CA ILE A 99 5.37 4.88 4.42
C ILE A 99 4.30 4.27 5.33
N HIS A 100 3.96 4.96 6.42
CA HIS A 100 2.96 4.49 7.36
C HIS A 100 2.07 5.62 7.89
N CYS A 101 0.86 5.23 8.28
CA CYS A 101 -0.02 6.04 9.12
C CYS A 101 -0.38 5.23 10.37
N MET A 102 -1.49 5.53 11.05
CA MET A 102 -1.90 4.77 12.23
C MET A 102 -2.20 3.30 11.87
N MET A 103 -3.12 3.07 10.94
CA MET A 103 -3.60 1.73 10.58
C MET A 103 -3.01 1.18 9.27
N GLY A 104 -2.32 2.02 8.50
CA GLY A 104 -1.87 1.67 7.16
C GLY A 104 -3.03 1.39 6.20
N VAL A 105 -4.14 2.12 6.31
CA VAL A 105 -5.38 1.87 5.53
C VAL A 105 -5.72 3.04 4.60
N SER A 106 -5.60 4.27 5.09
CA SER A 106 -6.09 5.46 4.38
C SER A 106 -4.97 6.44 4.03
N ARG A 107 -4.50 7.29 4.96
CA ARG A 107 -3.46 8.32 4.69
C ARG A 107 -2.21 7.83 3.94
N SER A 108 -1.53 6.80 4.46
CA SER A 108 -0.33 6.25 3.83
C SER A 108 -0.64 5.63 2.46
N VAL A 109 -1.81 5.00 2.32
CA VAL A 109 -2.26 4.44 1.04
C VAL A 109 -2.51 5.56 0.04
N SER A 110 -3.21 6.64 0.41
CA SER A 110 -3.48 7.78 -0.47
C SER A 110 -2.21 8.41 -1.04
N LEU A 111 -1.20 8.67 -0.19
CA LEU A 111 0.07 9.22 -0.63
C LEU A 111 0.86 8.22 -1.50
N SER A 112 0.77 6.93 -1.19
CA SER A 112 1.37 5.88 -2.02
C SER A 112 0.69 5.77 -3.39
N MET A 113 -0.62 5.97 -3.47
CA MET A 113 -1.34 6.01 -4.75
C MET A 113 -0.84 7.17 -5.60
N ALA A 114 -0.76 8.37 -5.03
CA ALA A 114 -0.24 9.54 -5.74
C ALA A 114 1.19 9.32 -6.24
N TYR A 115 2.04 8.67 -5.43
CA TYR A 115 3.38 8.29 -5.85
C TYR A 115 3.36 7.33 -7.04
N ILE A 116 2.61 6.23 -6.98
CA ILE A 116 2.48 5.28 -8.09
C ILE A 116 1.99 5.98 -9.36
N MET A 117 0.92 6.79 -9.25
CA MET A 117 0.38 7.56 -10.38
C MET A 117 1.45 8.47 -11.01
N SER A 118 2.31 9.09 -10.19
CA SER A 118 3.33 10.04 -10.63
C SER A 118 4.56 9.38 -11.29
N VAL A 119 4.82 8.10 -10.98
CA VAL A 119 5.97 7.36 -11.54
C VAL A 119 5.58 6.34 -12.62
N THR A 120 4.28 6.20 -12.91
CA THR A 120 3.71 5.31 -13.92
C THR A 120 2.74 6.07 -14.84
N ASP A 121 2.10 5.38 -15.79
CA ASP A 121 0.99 5.92 -16.59
C ASP A 121 -0.40 5.69 -15.94
N LEU A 122 -0.45 5.00 -14.79
CA LEU A 122 -1.69 4.60 -14.14
C LEU A 122 -2.50 5.78 -13.55
N GLY A 123 -3.81 5.65 -13.62
CA GLY A 123 -4.78 6.49 -12.90
C GLY A 123 -5.03 6.05 -11.46
N TRP A 124 -5.86 6.79 -10.73
CA TRP A 124 -6.09 6.57 -9.29
C TRP A 124 -6.71 5.20 -8.97
N ARG A 125 -7.59 4.69 -9.84
CA ARG A 125 -8.24 3.38 -9.63
C ARG A 125 -7.23 2.25 -9.71
N ASP A 126 -6.39 2.27 -10.74
CA ASP A 126 -5.38 1.24 -10.95
C ASP A 126 -4.28 1.34 -9.89
N ALA A 127 -3.86 2.54 -9.50
CA ALA A 127 -2.93 2.72 -8.39
C ALA A 127 -3.48 2.12 -7.07
N LEU A 128 -4.78 2.29 -6.78
CA LEU A 128 -5.41 1.64 -5.63
C LEU A 128 -5.41 0.11 -5.76
N ASN A 129 -5.70 -0.42 -6.95
CA ASN A 129 -5.74 -1.85 -7.21
C ASN A 129 -4.34 -2.49 -7.13
N VAL A 130 -3.29 -1.80 -7.59
CA VAL A 130 -1.89 -2.18 -7.40
C VAL A 130 -1.59 -2.33 -5.90
N ILE A 131 -1.95 -1.34 -5.08
CA ILE A 131 -1.73 -1.45 -3.63
C ILE A 131 -2.55 -2.59 -3.03
N ARG A 132 -3.83 -2.72 -3.41
CA ARG A 132 -4.71 -3.79 -2.91
C ARG A 132 -4.21 -5.17 -3.28
N SER A 133 -3.45 -5.32 -4.37
CA SER A 133 -2.86 -6.60 -4.77
C SER A 133 -2.03 -7.22 -3.63
N ALA A 134 -1.28 -6.38 -2.90
CA ALA A 134 -0.40 -6.76 -1.79
C ALA A 134 -0.97 -6.38 -0.40
N ARG A 135 -1.88 -5.41 -0.33
CA ARG A 135 -2.47 -4.88 0.91
C ARG A 135 -3.99 -4.74 0.79
N ARG A 136 -4.70 -5.86 0.92
CA ARG A 136 -6.15 -5.96 0.69
C ARG A 136 -7.01 -4.98 1.50
N GLN A 137 -6.57 -4.65 2.72
CA GLN A 137 -7.23 -3.68 3.60
C GLN A 137 -7.10 -2.21 3.14
N ALA A 138 -6.35 -1.92 2.07
CA ALA A 138 -6.18 -0.57 1.55
C ALA A 138 -7.53 0.02 1.15
N ASN A 139 -7.92 1.07 1.87
CA ASN A 139 -9.21 1.72 1.70
C ASN A 139 -9.11 3.19 2.13
N PRO A 140 -8.54 4.06 1.27
CA PRO A 140 -8.56 5.49 1.49
C PRO A 140 -9.97 5.99 1.77
N ASN A 141 -10.07 6.94 2.71
CA ASN A 141 -11.35 7.58 2.96
C ASN A 141 -11.90 8.21 1.66
N PHE A 142 -13.22 8.36 1.59
CA PHE A 142 -13.90 8.84 0.38
C PHE A 142 -13.35 10.18 -0.13
N HIS A 143 -13.01 11.10 0.78
CA HIS A 143 -12.51 12.43 0.44
C HIS A 143 -11.12 12.37 -0.21
N PHE A 144 -10.23 11.51 0.28
CA PHE A 144 -8.93 11.28 -0.36
C PHE A 144 -9.05 10.63 -1.72
N ARG A 145 -9.97 9.66 -1.91
CA ARG A 145 -10.24 9.10 -3.24
C ARG A 145 -10.73 10.17 -4.21
N ARG A 146 -11.61 11.05 -3.75
CA ARG A 146 -12.10 12.19 -4.56
C ARG A 146 -10.96 13.14 -4.91
N GLN A 147 -10.10 13.49 -3.95
CA GLN A 147 -8.93 14.33 -4.18
C GLN A 147 -7.96 13.70 -5.20
N LEU A 148 -7.69 12.40 -5.10
CA LEU A 148 -6.80 11.68 -6.04
C LEU A 148 -7.41 11.57 -7.44
N HIS A 149 -8.73 11.40 -7.54
CA HIS A 149 -9.44 11.49 -8.81
C HIS A 149 -9.32 12.88 -9.44
N PHE A 150 -9.47 13.95 -8.65
CA PHE A 150 -9.26 15.31 -9.16
C PHE A 150 -7.81 15.52 -9.58
N PHE A 151 -6.85 15.14 -8.74
CA PHE A 151 -5.41 15.23 -9.01
C PHE A 151 -5.03 14.56 -10.34
N GLU A 152 -5.59 13.38 -10.65
CA GLU A 152 -5.40 12.71 -11.95
C GLU A 152 -5.75 13.61 -13.15
N ASN A 153 -6.80 14.41 -13.02
CA ASN A 153 -7.33 15.24 -14.10
C ASN A 153 -6.78 16.68 -14.12
N THR A 154 -6.12 17.13 -13.04
CA THR A 154 -5.64 18.52 -12.90
C THR A 154 -4.13 18.63 -12.87
N ASP A 155 -3.48 17.98 -11.91
CA ASP A 155 -2.09 18.26 -11.56
C ASP A 155 -1.14 17.11 -11.89
N LEU A 156 -1.65 15.90 -12.10
CA LEU A 156 -0.83 14.70 -12.30
C LEU A 156 0.10 14.82 -13.52
N ALA A 157 -0.36 15.40 -14.63
CA ALA A 157 0.47 15.60 -15.81
C ALA A 157 1.68 16.50 -15.51
N ALA A 158 1.46 17.60 -14.80
CA ALA A 158 2.53 18.51 -14.37
C ALA A 158 3.46 17.85 -13.35
N GLU A 159 2.91 17.07 -12.40
CA GLU A 159 3.71 16.34 -11.43
C GLU A 159 4.59 15.27 -12.09
N ARG A 160 4.10 14.54 -13.10
CA ARG A 160 4.90 13.59 -13.89
C ARG A 160 6.06 14.29 -14.59
N GLN A 161 5.80 15.42 -15.27
CA GLN A 161 6.83 16.22 -15.92
C GLN A 161 7.87 16.76 -14.91
N ARG A 162 7.42 17.20 -13.74
CA ARG A 162 8.29 17.64 -12.64
C ARG A 162 9.20 16.50 -12.17
N MET A 163 8.63 15.31 -11.94
CA MET A 163 9.38 14.12 -11.53
C MET A 163 10.40 13.70 -12.60
N ASP A 164 10.04 13.74 -13.88
CA ASP A 164 10.97 13.46 -14.99
C ASP A 164 12.13 14.45 -15.05
N SER A 165 11.84 15.73 -14.83
CA SER A 165 12.84 16.80 -14.84
C SER A 165 13.78 16.71 -13.63
N LEU A 166 13.26 16.33 -12.46
CA LEU A 166 14.03 16.24 -11.22
C LEU A 166 14.89 14.97 -11.14
N PHE A 167 14.45 13.87 -11.77
CA PHE A 167 15.07 12.55 -11.67
C PHE A 167 15.38 11.97 -13.06
N THR A 168 16.24 12.65 -13.80
CA THR A 168 16.58 12.33 -15.20
C THR A 168 17.20 10.93 -15.40
N ASN A 169 17.80 10.35 -14.37
CA ASN A 169 18.41 9.02 -14.38
C ASN A 169 17.45 7.88 -13.97
N ALA A 170 16.15 8.16 -13.80
CA ALA A 170 15.17 7.20 -13.28
C ALA A 170 14.58 6.22 -14.31
N GLY A 171 15.03 6.22 -15.57
CA GLY A 171 14.43 5.43 -16.65
C GLY A 171 14.31 3.94 -16.35
N ASN A 172 15.36 3.33 -15.76
CA ASN A 172 15.34 1.92 -15.37
C ASN A 172 14.35 1.65 -14.22
N LEU A 173 14.29 2.55 -13.23
CA LEU A 173 13.38 2.43 -12.11
C LEU A 173 11.92 2.54 -12.57
N ARG A 174 11.60 3.51 -13.42
CA ARG A 174 10.26 3.68 -14.01
C ARG A 174 9.83 2.44 -14.80
N LYS A 175 10.70 1.89 -15.64
CA LYS A 175 10.42 0.65 -16.39
C LYS A 175 10.17 -0.54 -15.46
N CYS A 176 10.92 -0.63 -14.36
CA CYS A 176 10.72 -1.66 -13.33
C CYS A 176 9.37 -1.49 -12.62
N ASP A 177 9.04 -0.26 -12.23
CA ASP A 177 7.78 0.08 -11.55
C ASP A 177 6.58 -0.24 -12.44
N MET A 178 6.63 0.16 -13.72
CA MET A 178 5.60 -0.20 -14.71
C MET A 178 5.36 -1.70 -14.81
N LYS A 179 6.43 -2.49 -14.93
CA LYS A 179 6.32 -3.96 -14.99
C LYS A 179 5.72 -4.54 -13.70
N LYS A 180 6.09 -4.00 -12.55
CA LYS A 180 5.58 -4.46 -11.24
C LYS A 180 4.11 -4.10 -11.04
N CYS A 181 3.71 -2.90 -11.44
CA CYS A 181 2.31 -2.48 -11.44
C CYS A 181 1.45 -3.37 -12.34
N GLN A 182 1.91 -3.70 -13.55
CA GLN A 182 1.18 -4.60 -14.44
C GLN A 182 0.96 -5.99 -13.82
N GLN A 183 2.02 -6.59 -13.25
CA GLN A 183 1.93 -7.87 -12.55
C GLN A 183 0.97 -7.82 -11.35
N ALA A 184 0.98 -6.71 -10.61
CA ALA A 184 0.10 -6.47 -9.47
C ALA A 184 -1.38 -6.39 -9.91
N LEU A 185 -1.66 -5.68 -11.01
CA LEU A 185 -3.01 -5.55 -11.57
C LEU A 185 -3.54 -6.90 -12.08
N GLU A 186 -2.74 -7.67 -12.79
CA GLU A 186 -3.10 -9.04 -13.22
C GLU A 186 -3.43 -9.93 -12.02
N SER A 187 -2.62 -9.86 -10.96
CA SER A 187 -2.89 -10.60 -9.72
C SER A 187 -4.14 -10.09 -9.00
N TYR A 188 -4.42 -8.79 -9.03
CA TYR A 188 -5.62 -8.22 -8.43
C TYR A 188 -6.87 -8.64 -9.19
N ASN A 189 -6.87 -8.54 -10.52
CA ASN A 189 -8.00 -8.89 -11.38
C ASN A 189 -8.34 -10.38 -11.27
N ARG A 190 -7.33 -11.27 -11.28
CA ARG A 190 -7.54 -12.70 -11.02
C ARG A 190 -8.19 -12.93 -9.65
N TRP A 191 -7.77 -12.19 -8.63
CA TRP A 191 -8.41 -12.30 -7.32
C TRP A 191 -9.85 -11.79 -7.31
N VAL A 192 -10.17 -10.69 -7.99
CA VAL A 192 -11.57 -10.22 -8.08
C VAL A 192 -12.42 -11.26 -8.80
N GLU A 193 -11.90 -11.84 -9.88
CA GLU A 193 -12.64 -12.81 -10.69
C GLU A 193 -12.87 -14.15 -9.98
N PHE A 194 -11.88 -14.65 -9.22
CA PHE A 194 -11.95 -16.00 -8.62
C PHE A 194 -12.10 -15.99 -7.09
N GLY A 195 -11.71 -14.92 -6.42
CA GLY A 195 -11.74 -14.81 -4.95
C GLY A 195 -13.15 -14.67 -4.38
N ASP A 196 -14.08 -14.07 -5.14
CA ASP A 196 -15.50 -14.07 -4.77
C ASP A 196 -16.14 -15.43 -5.09
N ARG A 197 -15.83 -16.05 -6.24
CA ARG A 197 -16.27 -17.42 -6.56
C ARG A 197 -15.86 -18.46 -5.51
N LEU A 198 -14.64 -18.39 -4.99
CA LEU A 198 -14.18 -19.31 -3.93
C LEU A 198 -14.86 -19.08 -2.59
N LYS A 199 -15.31 -17.85 -2.29
CA LYS A 199 -16.13 -17.59 -1.10
C LYS A 199 -17.54 -18.13 -1.30
N ASP A 200 -18.14 -17.88 -2.45
CA ASP A 200 -19.48 -18.36 -2.78
C ASP A 200 -19.55 -19.91 -2.80
N GLU A 201 -18.53 -20.57 -3.35
CA GLU A 201 -18.41 -22.04 -3.31
C GLU A 201 -18.21 -22.57 -1.89
N GLN A 202 -17.39 -21.90 -1.06
CA GLN A 202 -17.20 -22.30 0.33
C GLN A 202 -18.45 -22.07 1.17
N GLU A 203 -19.16 -20.97 0.99
CA GLU A 203 -20.44 -20.68 1.64
C GLU A 203 -21.52 -21.68 1.18
N SER A 204 -21.58 -22.00 -0.11
CA SER A 204 -22.49 -23.02 -0.63
C SER A 204 -22.20 -24.41 -0.05
N LEU A 205 -20.92 -24.82 0.03
CA LEU A 205 -20.52 -26.08 0.68
C LEU A 205 -20.76 -26.10 2.19
N VAL A 206 -20.78 -24.94 2.86
CA VAL A 206 -21.16 -24.83 4.28
C VAL A 206 -22.67 -24.95 4.42
N ILE A 207 -23.45 -24.27 3.58
CA ILE A 207 -24.92 -24.34 3.55
C ILE A 207 -25.39 -25.77 3.23
N ASP A 208 -24.79 -26.44 2.24
CA ASP A 208 -25.12 -27.83 1.89
C ASP A 208 -24.80 -28.80 3.03
N ARG A 209 -23.72 -28.56 3.78
CA ARG A 209 -23.38 -29.34 4.98
C ARG A 209 -24.33 -29.07 6.15
N LEU A 210 -24.78 -27.83 6.32
CA LEU A 210 -25.80 -27.48 7.31
C LEU A 210 -27.16 -28.12 6.97
N ASN A 211 -27.54 -28.12 5.70
CA ASN A 211 -28.81 -28.71 5.24
C ASN A 211 -28.81 -30.24 5.25
N SER A 212 -27.65 -30.89 5.09
CA SER A 212 -27.53 -32.36 5.11
C SER A 212 -27.31 -32.96 6.50
N SER A 213 -26.91 -32.16 7.51
CA SER A 213 -26.57 -32.66 8.86
C SER A 213 -27.75 -32.64 9.86
N GLY A 214 -28.89 -32.03 9.52
CA GLY A 214 -30.13 -32.14 10.29
C GLY A 214 -30.10 -31.62 11.73
N ASN A 215 -29.01 -30.99 12.19
CA ASN A 215 -28.92 -30.44 13.55
C ASN A 215 -27.99 -29.21 13.62
N PRO A 216 -28.53 -27.98 13.73
CA PRO A 216 -27.75 -26.75 13.62
C PRO A 216 -26.87 -26.40 14.84
N GLU A 217 -26.90 -27.14 15.95
CA GLU A 217 -26.17 -26.77 17.17
C GLU A 217 -24.78 -27.43 17.37
N GLN A 218 -24.28 -28.27 16.46
CA GLN A 218 -23.04 -29.02 16.70
C GLN A 218 -21.71 -28.33 16.31
N PHE A 219 -21.71 -27.09 15.80
CA PHE A 219 -20.51 -26.46 15.23
C PHE A 219 -19.99 -25.19 15.94
N PHE A 220 -20.47 -24.87 17.14
CA PHE A 220 -20.01 -23.70 17.92
C PHE A 220 -19.19 -24.05 19.19
N LEU A 221 -18.27 -25.02 19.09
CA LEU A 221 -17.18 -25.23 20.07
C LEU A 221 -15.82 -25.32 19.38
#